data_AF-A0A9W8JNY7-F1
#
_entry.id   AF-A0A9W8JNY7-F1
#
_cell.length_a   1.000
_cell.length_b   1.000
_cell.length_c   1.000
_cell.angle_alpha   90.00
_cell.angle_beta   90.00
_cell.angle_gamma   90.00
#
_symmetry.space_group_name_H-M   'P 1'
#
loop_
_entity.id
_entity.type
_entity.pdbx_description
1 polymer ?
#
loop_
_entity_poly.entity_id
_entity_poly.type
_entity_poly.pdbx_seq_one_letter_code
_entity_poly.pdbx_strand_id
1 'polypeptide(L)'
;MDEEVESAMLSVFVHLAPILQNVPGGHWPFVFDVLEGVLDRAKGEDVDDASSDSDSGSKEGKEGGEEDGATLVGLARALRLVIVLEDLAKRNKSLMEEWKERRMGVLTTIRDLGVLGNDSGKSLSAPRSACRELVLSIVQHLPESLIDQDTLPKMCHLIEDPSPKVQKMAYELLRAAARKRTEYFVIEAGVDTESVVKSTLPEELLEIVQREVNFGFVGQAAGEGEGGEGEGAEAQGENLFGYLLGWMLVFDLFQDASFKVKASYIEQLRNLDLVVGHFIPAFLSILRLDHGLVKAFKLEPWGVDKFYVELYNPGSPHALRVLTAHVYYRALLTVPSLVHAWVLDTKDRQLTGALTAYTAAHFSPVLIRAELEHPPPPLALRV
;
A
#
# COMPACT_ATOMS: atom_id res chain seq x y z
N MET A 1 -27.71 17.21 -16.32
CA MET A 1 -27.21 18.37 -17.09
C MET A 1 -26.26 17.79 -18.14
N ASP A 2 -25.59 18.61 -18.94
CA ASP A 2 -24.44 18.10 -19.70
C ASP A 2 -23.28 17.77 -18.75
N GLU A 3 -22.50 16.73 -19.05
CA GLU A 3 -21.49 16.19 -18.12
C GLU A 3 -20.34 17.15 -17.89
N GLU A 4 -19.92 17.86 -18.94
CA GLU A 4 -18.90 18.89 -18.86
C GLU A 4 -19.37 20.06 -17.97
N VAL A 5 -20.66 20.37 -18.03
CA VAL A 5 -21.29 21.41 -17.21
C VAL A 5 -21.29 20.99 -15.74
N GLU A 6 -21.70 19.76 -15.41
CA GLU A 6 -21.65 19.24 -14.03
C GLU A 6 -20.22 19.25 -13.49
N SER A 7 -19.25 18.79 -14.28
CA SER A 7 -17.83 18.84 -13.93
C SER A 7 -17.34 20.28 -13.69
N ALA A 8 -17.69 21.23 -14.56
CA ALA A 8 -17.32 22.64 -14.38
C ALA A 8 -17.96 23.25 -13.12
N MET A 9 -19.22 22.91 -12.84
CA MET A 9 -19.94 23.36 -11.66
C MET A 9 -19.27 22.92 -10.37
N LEU A 10 -18.77 21.68 -10.28
CA LEU A 10 -18.01 21.21 -9.12
C LEU A 10 -16.79 22.09 -8.83
N SER A 11 -16.07 22.53 -9.87
CA SER A 11 -14.94 23.45 -9.71
C SER A 11 -15.37 24.81 -9.14
N VAL A 12 -16.55 25.30 -9.51
CA VAL A 12 -17.10 26.55 -8.98
C VAL A 12 -17.57 26.36 -7.54
N PHE A 13 -18.22 25.23 -7.23
CA PHE A 13 -18.71 24.92 -5.89
C PHE A 13 -17.59 24.83 -4.85
N VAL A 14 -16.40 24.36 -5.21
CA VAL A 14 -15.22 24.38 -4.32
C VAL A 14 -14.94 25.79 -3.77
N HIS A 15 -15.11 26.82 -4.60
CA HIS A 15 -14.88 28.21 -4.23
C HIS A 15 -16.11 28.89 -3.61
N LEU A 16 -17.32 28.46 -3.97
CA LEU A 16 -18.57 29.01 -3.43
C LEU A 16 -18.94 28.42 -2.08
N ALA A 17 -18.64 27.14 -1.81
CA ALA A 17 -19.03 26.46 -0.57
C ALA A 17 -18.61 27.22 0.71
N PRO A 18 -17.38 27.79 0.82
CA PRO A 18 -17.00 28.60 1.97
C PRO A 18 -17.82 29.90 2.14
N ILE A 19 -18.36 30.44 1.05
CA ILE A 19 -19.20 31.65 1.07
C ILE A 19 -20.64 31.29 1.44
N LEU A 20 -21.13 30.19 0.88
CA LEU A 20 -22.52 29.74 1.02
C LEU A 20 -22.82 29.08 2.38
N GLN A 21 -21.81 28.66 3.15
CA GLN A 21 -21.96 27.97 4.43
C GLN A 21 -22.89 28.63 5.45
N ASN A 22 -23.05 29.96 5.42
CA ASN A 22 -23.92 30.72 6.33
C ASN A 22 -25.14 31.33 5.62
N VAL A 23 -25.32 31.03 4.33
CA VAL A 23 -26.41 31.57 3.54
C VAL A 23 -27.61 30.62 3.65
N PRO A 24 -28.78 31.08 4.12
CA PRO A 24 -29.96 30.24 4.12
C PRO A 24 -30.47 30.01 2.68
N GLY A 25 -30.81 28.77 2.33
CA GLY A 25 -31.44 28.43 1.05
C GLY A 25 -31.23 26.98 0.62
N GLY A 26 -31.95 26.54 -0.41
CA GLY A 26 -31.91 25.16 -0.92
C GLY A 26 -30.75 24.86 -1.89
N HIS A 27 -29.60 25.49 -1.70
CA HIS A 27 -28.45 25.32 -2.61
C HIS A 27 -27.66 24.04 -2.31
N TRP A 28 -27.59 23.61 -1.05
CA TRP A 28 -26.88 22.40 -0.65
C TRP A 28 -27.44 21.11 -1.25
N PRO A 29 -28.77 20.86 -1.27
CA PRO A 29 -29.32 19.70 -1.97
C PRO A 29 -28.84 19.62 -3.42
N PHE A 30 -28.88 20.73 -4.15
CA PHE A 30 -28.41 20.78 -5.54
C PHE A 30 -26.90 20.53 -5.68
N VAL A 31 -26.07 21.11 -4.80
CA VAL A 31 -24.62 20.86 -4.79
C VAL A 31 -24.32 19.39 -4.52
N PHE A 32 -25.05 18.76 -3.60
CA PHE A 32 -24.89 17.34 -3.28
C PHE A 32 -25.37 16.43 -4.42
N ASP A 33 -26.51 16.74 -5.05
CA ASP A 33 -27.02 15.95 -6.16
C ASP A 33 -26.05 15.95 -7.36
N VAL A 34 -25.44 17.10 -7.66
CA VAL A 34 -24.40 17.19 -8.71
C VAL A 34 -23.15 16.40 -8.31
N LEU A 35 -22.72 16.50 -7.04
CA LEU A 35 -21.58 15.75 -6.52
C LEU A 35 -21.79 14.23 -6.61
N GLU A 36 -22.93 13.75 -6.11
CA GLU A 36 -23.30 12.33 -6.13
C GLU A 36 -23.41 11.82 -7.58
N GLY A 37 -24.02 12.60 -8.47
CA GLY A 37 -24.12 12.24 -9.89
C GLY A 37 -22.76 12.07 -10.58
N VAL A 38 -21.74 12.86 -10.23
CA VAL A 38 -20.38 12.66 -10.77
C VAL A 38 -19.69 11.44 -10.15
N LEU A 39 -19.86 11.23 -8.84
CA LEU A 39 -19.24 10.09 -8.14
C LEU A 39 -19.83 8.75 -8.59
N ASP A 40 -21.15 8.68 -8.76
CA ASP A 40 -21.83 7.45 -9.19
C ASP A 40 -21.47 7.07 -10.62
N ARG A 41 -21.26 8.05 -11.52
CA ARG A 41 -20.74 7.80 -12.87
C ARG A 41 -19.32 7.22 -12.83
N ALA A 42 -18.43 7.82 -12.03
CA ALA A 42 -17.07 7.33 -11.86
C ALA A 42 -16.98 5.95 -11.16
N LYS A 43 -18.05 5.49 -10.52
CA LYS A 43 -18.17 4.14 -9.96
C LYS A 43 -18.62 3.10 -11.00
N GLY A 44 -19.40 3.52 -12.00
CA GLY A 44 -20.09 2.61 -12.94
C GLY A 44 -19.28 2.14 -14.16
N GLU A 45 -18.16 2.80 -14.48
CA GLU A 45 -17.38 2.50 -15.71
C GLU A 45 -16.62 1.14 -15.71
N ASP A 46 -16.69 0.34 -14.63
CA ASP A 46 -15.96 -0.94 -14.52
C ASP A 46 -16.83 -2.21 -14.68
N VAL A 47 -18.11 -2.12 -15.08
CA VAL A 47 -19.01 -3.30 -15.09
C VAL A 47 -19.27 -3.93 -16.48
N ASP A 48 -19.00 -3.25 -17.59
CA ASP A 48 -19.54 -3.68 -18.90
C ASP A 48 -18.60 -4.38 -19.89
N ASP A 49 -17.33 -4.67 -19.59
CA ASP A 49 -16.42 -5.36 -20.55
C ASP A 49 -16.32 -6.89 -20.36
N ALA A 50 -17.23 -7.50 -19.61
CA ALA A 50 -17.26 -8.95 -19.38
C ALA A 50 -18.44 -9.69 -20.05
N SER A 51 -19.08 -9.11 -21.08
CA SER A 51 -19.92 -9.90 -22.00
C SER A 51 -19.22 -10.09 -23.33
N SER A 52 -18.68 -11.29 -23.50
CA SER A 52 -18.34 -11.86 -24.80
C SER A 52 -19.51 -11.70 -25.76
N ASP A 53 -19.31 -11.00 -26.87
CA ASP A 53 -19.74 -11.55 -28.14
C ASP A 53 -18.80 -11.10 -29.25
N SER A 54 -18.28 -12.12 -29.93
CA SER A 54 -17.43 -12.04 -31.09
C SER A 54 -18.17 -11.37 -32.25
N ASP A 55 -17.72 -10.20 -32.70
CA ASP A 55 -17.73 -9.93 -34.13
C ASP A 55 -16.52 -9.09 -34.54
N SER A 56 -15.75 -9.66 -35.46
CA SER A 56 -14.54 -9.10 -36.01
C SER A 56 -14.89 -7.95 -36.96
N GLY A 57 -14.86 -6.73 -36.44
CA GLY A 57 -14.87 -5.50 -37.23
C GLY A 57 -13.70 -4.63 -36.84
N SER A 58 -12.67 -4.57 -37.70
CA SER A 58 -11.53 -3.68 -37.57
C SER A 58 -11.99 -2.23 -37.40
N LYS A 59 -12.05 -1.74 -36.16
CA LYS A 59 -12.20 -0.32 -35.84
C LYS A 59 -10.89 0.20 -35.28
N GLU A 60 -10.45 1.26 -35.95
CA GLU A 60 -9.21 2.00 -35.74
C GLU A 60 -9.10 2.48 -34.29
N GLY A 61 -7.90 2.33 -33.72
CA GLY A 61 -7.56 2.88 -32.42
C GLY A 61 -7.46 4.40 -32.47
N LYS A 62 -8.43 5.09 -31.86
CA LYS A 62 -8.36 6.45 -31.32
C LYS A 62 -9.77 6.85 -30.88
N GLU A 63 -10.11 6.70 -29.59
CA GLU A 63 -11.20 7.46 -28.94
C GLU A 63 -11.33 7.15 -27.43
N GLY A 64 -10.83 6.02 -26.92
CA GLY A 64 -10.96 5.70 -25.48
C GLY A 64 -10.08 6.50 -24.50
N GLY A 65 -9.21 7.39 -24.97
CA GLY A 65 -8.29 8.16 -24.10
C GLY A 65 -8.82 9.53 -23.66
N GLU A 66 -9.71 10.14 -24.43
CA GLU A 66 -10.29 11.46 -24.09
C GLU A 66 -11.45 11.31 -23.10
N GLU A 67 -12.25 10.26 -23.21
CA GLU A 67 -13.35 9.96 -22.29
C GLU A 67 -12.86 9.60 -20.87
N ASP A 68 -11.85 8.71 -20.72
CA ASP A 68 -11.22 8.42 -19.41
C ASP A 68 -10.60 9.70 -18.80
N GLY A 69 -10.06 10.59 -19.64
CA GLY A 69 -9.52 11.89 -19.20
C GLY A 69 -10.59 12.83 -18.62
N ALA A 70 -11.74 12.95 -19.29
CA ALA A 70 -12.84 13.79 -18.84
C ALA A 70 -13.46 13.27 -17.54
N THR A 71 -13.67 11.94 -17.44
CA THR A 71 -14.17 11.30 -16.21
C THR A 71 -13.22 11.52 -15.04
N LEU A 72 -11.90 11.34 -15.22
CA LEU A 72 -10.90 11.58 -14.18
C LEU A 72 -10.86 13.06 -13.74
N VAL A 73 -11.05 14.01 -14.65
CA VAL A 73 -11.13 15.44 -14.28
C VAL A 73 -12.39 15.73 -13.47
N GLY A 74 -13.54 15.20 -13.88
CA GLY A 74 -14.79 15.31 -13.13
C GLY A 74 -14.66 14.73 -11.72
N LEU A 75 -14.09 13.52 -11.63
CA LEU A 75 -13.81 12.85 -10.36
C LEU A 75 -12.88 13.66 -9.47
N ALA A 76 -11.77 14.18 -9.99
CA ALA A 76 -10.84 15.00 -9.22
C ALA A 76 -11.52 16.26 -8.64
N ARG A 77 -12.42 16.90 -9.40
CA ARG A 77 -13.21 18.04 -8.94
C ARG A 77 -14.22 17.65 -7.86
N ALA A 78 -14.91 16.52 -8.03
CA ALA A 78 -15.83 15.96 -7.03
C ALA A 78 -15.11 15.68 -5.70
N LEU A 79 -13.98 14.96 -5.74
CA LEU A 79 -13.20 14.62 -4.55
C LEU A 79 -12.68 15.86 -3.81
N ARG A 80 -12.20 16.88 -4.55
CA ARG A 80 -11.80 18.16 -3.95
C ARG A 80 -12.96 18.86 -3.25
N LEU A 81 -14.16 18.82 -3.84
CA LEU A 81 -15.34 19.36 -3.19
C LEU A 81 -15.67 18.61 -1.90
N VAL A 82 -15.58 17.28 -1.88
CA VAL A 82 -15.78 16.48 -0.65
C VAL A 82 -14.80 16.88 0.45
N ILE A 83 -13.51 17.06 0.13
CA ILE A 83 -12.50 17.51 1.10
C ILE A 83 -12.90 18.86 1.71
N VAL A 84 -13.33 19.82 0.88
CA VAL A 84 -13.80 21.13 1.34
C VAL A 84 -15.06 21.01 2.19
N LEU A 85 -16.03 20.20 1.78
CA LEU A 85 -17.27 19.97 2.51
C LEU A 85 -17.02 19.35 3.89
N GLU A 86 -16.16 18.33 3.99
CA GLU A 86 -15.77 17.73 5.27
C GLU A 86 -15.13 18.75 6.20
N ASP A 87 -14.24 19.61 5.70
CA ASP A 87 -13.57 20.64 6.51
C ASP A 87 -14.52 21.77 6.94
N LEU A 88 -15.46 22.16 6.09
CA LEU A 88 -16.49 23.15 6.43
C LEU A 88 -17.52 22.59 7.42
N ALA A 89 -18.00 21.36 7.20
CA ALA A 89 -18.99 20.71 8.06
C ALA A 89 -18.47 20.51 9.50
N LYS A 90 -17.16 20.24 9.67
CA LYS A 90 -16.52 20.21 11.00
C LYS A 90 -16.66 21.52 11.79
N ARG A 91 -16.75 22.65 11.10
CA ARG A 91 -16.80 24.00 11.71
C ARG A 91 -18.19 24.62 11.71
N ASN A 92 -19.13 24.04 10.94
CA ASN A 92 -20.46 24.59 10.75
C ASN A 92 -21.56 23.54 11.01
N LYS A 93 -22.32 23.76 12.09
CA LYS A 93 -23.38 22.83 12.53
C LYS A 93 -24.53 22.73 11.54
N SER A 94 -24.96 23.81 10.89
CA SER A 94 -26.08 23.76 9.94
C SER A 94 -25.69 22.97 8.70
N LEU A 95 -24.48 23.21 8.17
CA LEU A 95 -23.96 22.40 7.06
C LEU A 95 -23.79 20.93 7.46
N MET A 96 -23.32 20.64 8.68
CA MET A 96 -23.21 19.26 9.17
C MET A 96 -24.56 18.56 9.27
N GLU A 97 -25.63 19.27 9.63
CA GLU A 97 -26.98 18.71 9.68
C GLU A 97 -27.49 18.26 8.32
N GLU A 98 -27.16 19.02 7.27
CA GLU A 98 -27.51 18.64 5.89
C GLU A 98 -26.54 17.56 5.35
N TRP A 99 -25.26 17.65 5.67
CA TRP A 99 -24.23 16.73 5.19
C TRP A 99 -24.36 15.33 5.77
N LYS A 100 -24.74 15.20 7.06
CA LYS A 100 -24.76 13.89 7.76
C LYS A 100 -25.65 12.85 7.08
N GLU A 101 -26.72 13.27 6.41
CA GLU A 101 -27.69 12.38 5.76
C GLU A 101 -27.09 11.68 4.54
N ARG A 102 -26.22 12.37 3.81
CA ARG A 102 -25.56 11.88 2.58
C ARG A 102 -24.15 11.38 2.80
N ARG A 103 -23.47 11.88 3.85
CA ARG A 103 -22.05 11.65 4.13
C ARG A 103 -21.64 10.18 4.05
N MET A 104 -22.38 9.28 4.68
CA MET A 104 -22.01 7.86 4.70
C MET A 104 -22.11 7.22 3.31
N GLY A 105 -23.16 7.58 2.55
CA GLY A 105 -23.34 7.13 1.17
C GLY A 105 -22.19 7.59 0.29
N VAL A 106 -21.86 8.89 0.33
CA VAL A 106 -20.75 9.46 -0.43
C VAL A 106 -19.41 8.82 -0.08
N LEU A 107 -19.09 8.66 1.21
CA LEU A 107 -17.85 8.00 1.62
C LEU A 107 -17.78 6.53 1.19
N THR A 108 -18.92 5.83 1.17
CA THR A 108 -19.01 4.45 0.67
C THR A 108 -18.78 4.42 -0.84
N THR A 109 -19.40 5.32 -1.59
CA THR A 109 -19.17 5.46 -3.04
C THR A 109 -17.70 5.73 -3.32
N ILE A 110 -17.05 6.64 -2.57
CA ILE A 110 -15.62 6.96 -2.73
C ILE A 110 -14.72 5.76 -2.47
N ARG A 111 -15.01 4.96 -1.43
CA ARG A 111 -14.29 3.72 -1.14
C ARG A 111 -14.43 2.69 -2.27
N ASP A 112 -15.59 2.64 -2.91
CA ASP A 112 -15.93 1.69 -3.97
C ASP A 112 -15.62 2.21 -5.38
N LEU A 113 -14.89 3.33 -5.52
CA LEU A 113 -14.57 3.91 -6.83
C LEU A 113 -13.67 2.99 -7.65
N GLY A 114 -13.98 2.88 -8.94
CA GLY A 114 -13.20 2.10 -9.92
C GLY A 114 -11.74 2.52 -10.05
N VAL A 115 -11.44 3.79 -9.76
CA VAL A 115 -10.06 4.30 -9.71
C VAL A 115 -9.18 3.58 -8.68
N LEU A 116 -9.78 2.96 -7.67
CA LEU A 116 -9.12 2.12 -6.66
C LEU A 116 -9.08 0.63 -7.06
N GLY A 117 -9.65 0.25 -8.19
CA GLY A 117 -9.64 -1.11 -8.72
C GLY A 117 -8.31 -1.52 -9.34
N ASN A 118 -8.08 -2.83 -9.37
CA ASN A 118 -6.90 -3.43 -9.99
C ASN A 118 -7.10 -3.55 -11.51
N ASP A 119 -6.89 -2.45 -12.23
CA ASP A 119 -6.87 -2.45 -13.69
C ASP A 119 -5.53 -2.99 -14.20
N SER A 120 -5.35 -4.31 -14.19
CA SER A 120 -4.17 -5.01 -14.70
C SER A 120 -3.91 -4.82 -16.21
N GLY A 121 -4.68 -3.97 -16.89
CA GLY A 121 -4.50 -3.57 -18.29
C GLY A 121 -4.54 -2.06 -18.58
N LYS A 122 -4.93 -1.18 -17.64
CA LYS A 122 -4.94 0.28 -17.89
C LYS A 122 -3.62 0.90 -17.43
N SER A 123 -2.97 1.65 -18.31
CA SER A 123 -1.69 2.32 -18.01
C SER A 123 -1.81 3.21 -16.75
N LEU A 124 -0.90 3.03 -15.80
CA LEU A 124 -0.77 3.84 -14.58
C LEU A 124 -0.46 5.29 -14.98
N SER A 125 -1.52 6.09 -15.18
CA SER A 125 -1.41 7.46 -15.67
C SER A 125 -1.31 8.45 -14.51
N ALA A 126 -0.58 9.55 -14.72
CA ALA A 126 -0.46 10.61 -13.72
C ALA A 126 -1.82 11.19 -13.25
N PRO A 127 -2.83 11.38 -14.13
CA PRO A 127 -4.17 11.80 -13.70
C PRO A 127 -4.87 10.78 -12.78
N ARG A 128 -4.71 9.48 -13.05
CA ARG A 128 -5.28 8.40 -12.23
C ARG A 128 -4.62 8.36 -10.86
N SER A 129 -3.29 8.49 -10.78
CA SER A 129 -2.56 8.61 -9.51
C SER A 129 -2.98 9.86 -8.71
N ALA A 130 -3.23 11.00 -9.38
CA ALA A 130 -3.73 12.20 -8.71
C ALA A 130 -5.13 12.01 -8.12
N CYS A 131 -6.01 11.27 -8.81
CA CYS A 131 -7.33 10.89 -8.28
C CYS A 131 -7.19 9.94 -7.09
N ARG A 132 -6.36 8.89 -7.20
CA ARG A 132 -6.06 7.96 -6.10
C ARG A 132 -5.55 8.68 -4.86
N GLU A 133 -4.66 9.66 -5.03
CA GLU A 133 -4.16 10.47 -3.93
C GLU A 133 -5.29 11.23 -3.22
N LEU A 134 -6.19 11.87 -3.97
CA LEU A 134 -7.37 12.55 -3.42
C LEU A 134 -8.30 11.56 -2.71
N VAL A 135 -8.60 10.41 -3.33
CA VAL A 135 -9.42 9.36 -2.71
C VAL A 135 -8.79 8.90 -1.40
N LEU A 136 -7.51 8.52 -1.40
CA LEU A 136 -6.81 8.07 -0.21
C LEU A 136 -6.79 9.14 0.90
N SER A 137 -6.69 10.43 0.55
CA SER A 137 -6.75 11.52 1.55
C SER A 137 -8.09 11.59 2.29
N ILE A 138 -9.17 11.20 1.62
CA ILE A 138 -10.51 11.11 2.21
C ILE A 138 -10.62 9.80 3.01
N VAL A 139 -10.17 8.70 2.41
CA VAL A 139 -10.24 7.33 2.94
C VAL A 139 -9.43 7.16 4.23
N GLN A 140 -8.34 7.90 4.42
CA GLN A 140 -7.58 7.92 5.68
C GLN A 140 -8.39 8.35 6.91
N HIS A 141 -9.53 9.03 6.70
CA HIS A 141 -10.43 9.48 7.75
C HIS A 141 -11.77 8.74 7.74
N LEU A 142 -11.84 7.58 7.09
CA LEU A 142 -13.03 6.74 7.10
C LEU A 142 -13.35 6.26 8.52
N PRO A 143 -14.65 6.14 8.86
CA PRO A 143 -15.08 5.37 10.01
C PRO A 143 -14.54 3.93 9.95
N GLU A 144 -14.14 3.37 11.10
CA GLU A 144 -13.63 1.99 11.18
C GLU A 144 -14.61 0.95 10.61
N SER A 145 -15.92 1.24 10.60
CA SER A 145 -16.94 0.35 10.03
C SER A 145 -16.82 0.13 8.53
N LEU A 146 -16.08 0.97 7.81
CA LEU A 146 -15.88 0.85 6.36
C LEU A 146 -14.57 0.14 5.98
N ILE A 147 -13.72 -0.17 6.97
CA ILE A 147 -12.49 -0.97 6.80
C ILE A 147 -12.75 -2.36 7.40
N ASP A 148 -12.73 -3.37 6.55
CA ASP A 148 -12.99 -4.76 6.91
C ASP A 148 -11.84 -5.70 6.53
N GLN A 149 -12.04 -7.00 6.76
CA GLN A 149 -11.07 -8.06 6.45
C GLN A 149 -10.75 -8.23 4.96
N ASP A 150 -11.63 -7.73 4.08
CA ASP A 150 -11.55 -7.86 2.62
C ASP A 150 -10.96 -6.61 1.96
N THR A 151 -10.82 -5.53 2.72
CA THR A 151 -10.24 -4.26 2.27
C THR A 151 -8.77 -4.44 1.84
N LEU A 152 -7.99 -5.24 2.57
CA LEU A 152 -6.58 -5.48 2.24
C LEU A 152 -6.40 -6.17 0.88
N PRO A 153 -7.01 -7.36 0.61
CA PRO A 153 -6.95 -8.00 -0.70
C PRO A 153 -7.35 -7.08 -1.86
N LYS A 154 -8.45 -6.34 -1.70
CA LYS A 154 -9.01 -5.48 -2.76
C LYS A 154 -8.10 -4.31 -3.14
N MET A 155 -7.32 -3.80 -2.20
CA MET A 155 -6.61 -2.51 -2.35
C MET A 155 -5.08 -2.64 -2.28
N CYS A 156 -4.51 -3.83 -2.06
CA CYS A 156 -3.06 -3.96 -1.88
C CYS A 156 -2.24 -3.55 -3.10
N HIS A 157 -2.80 -3.67 -4.31
CA HIS A 157 -2.18 -3.21 -5.56
C HIS A 157 -1.87 -1.69 -5.56
N LEU A 158 -2.51 -0.88 -4.70
CA LEU A 158 -2.25 0.57 -4.62
C LEU A 158 -0.84 0.92 -4.11
N ILE A 159 -0.15 0.00 -3.42
CA ILE A 159 1.27 0.21 -3.07
C ILE A 159 2.17 0.15 -4.29
N GLU A 160 1.66 -0.32 -5.43
CA GLU A 160 2.39 -0.39 -6.68
C GLU A 160 2.19 0.84 -7.58
N ASP A 161 1.39 1.83 -7.14
CA ASP A 161 1.13 3.07 -7.88
C ASP A 161 2.43 3.85 -8.17
N PRO A 162 2.59 4.50 -9.34
CA PRO A 162 3.82 5.23 -9.65
C PRO A 162 4.06 6.44 -8.72
N SER A 163 3.01 6.97 -8.07
CA SER A 163 3.16 8.07 -7.13
C SER A 163 3.61 7.55 -5.75
N PRO A 164 4.80 7.93 -5.26
CA PRO A 164 5.25 7.56 -3.91
C PRO A 164 4.31 8.07 -2.82
N LYS A 165 3.56 9.15 -3.08
CA LYS A 165 2.56 9.66 -2.15
C LYS A 165 1.37 8.72 -2.04
N VAL A 166 0.87 8.20 -3.16
CA VAL A 166 -0.19 7.18 -3.18
C VAL A 166 0.28 5.94 -2.43
N GLN A 167 1.50 5.45 -2.71
CA GLN A 167 2.03 4.25 -2.03
C GLN A 167 2.07 4.39 -0.51
N LYS A 168 2.52 5.54 0.02
CA LYS A 168 2.56 5.80 1.46
C LYS A 168 1.16 5.79 2.09
N MET A 169 0.24 6.53 1.46
CA MET A 169 -1.13 6.66 1.96
C MET A 169 -1.88 5.33 1.89
N ALA A 170 -1.65 4.55 0.82
CA ALA A 170 -2.16 3.20 0.67
C ALA A 170 -1.61 2.30 1.77
N TYR A 171 -0.30 2.32 2.04
CA TYR A 171 0.29 1.51 3.11
C TYR A 171 -0.34 1.78 4.48
N GLU A 172 -0.59 3.04 4.84
CA GLU A 172 -1.25 3.39 6.11
C GLU A 172 -2.65 2.77 6.23
N LEU A 173 -3.46 2.86 5.18
CA LEU A 173 -4.78 2.25 5.11
C LEU A 173 -4.69 0.72 5.19
N LEU A 174 -3.82 0.13 4.36
CA LEU A 174 -3.66 -1.32 4.24
C LEU A 174 -3.10 -1.94 5.52
N ARG A 175 -2.28 -1.20 6.28
CA ARG A 175 -1.84 -1.62 7.61
C ARG A 175 -3.02 -1.69 8.60
N ALA A 176 -3.96 -0.75 8.54
CA ALA A 176 -5.18 -0.84 9.34
C ALA A 176 -6.06 -2.02 8.91
N ALA A 177 -6.22 -2.22 7.60
CA ALA A 177 -6.97 -3.36 7.04
C ALA A 177 -6.32 -4.72 7.39
N ALA A 178 -4.98 -4.80 7.40
CA ALA A 178 -4.24 -5.99 7.82
C ALA A 178 -4.58 -6.38 9.27
N ARG A 179 -4.67 -5.41 10.18
CA ARG A 179 -5.09 -5.68 11.57
C ARG A 179 -6.50 -6.25 11.63
N LYS A 180 -7.47 -5.66 10.92
CA LYS A 180 -8.85 -6.17 10.86
C LYS A 180 -8.93 -7.59 10.29
N ARG A 181 -8.14 -7.89 9.26
CA ARG A 181 -8.03 -9.23 8.69
C ARG A 181 -7.43 -10.23 9.68
N THR A 182 -6.39 -9.85 10.40
CA THR A 182 -5.79 -10.70 11.45
C THR A 182 -6.77 -10.94 12.60
N GLU A 183 -7.46 -9.91 13.07
CA GLU A 183 -8.52 -10.03 14.09
C GLU A 183 -9.57 -11.07 13.67
N TYR A 184 -10.08 -10.98 12.43
CA TYR A 184 -11.03 -11.95 11.88
C TYR A 184 -10.48 -13.38 11.92
N PHE A 185 -9.30 -13.63 11.35
CA PHE A 185 -8.75 -14.98 11.32
C PHE A 185 -8.38 -15.53 12.69
N VAL A 186 -8.01 -14.66 13.64
CA VAL A 186 -7.76 -15.08 15.03
C VAL A 186 -9.05 -15.55 15.69
N ILE A 187 -10.16 -14.84 15.49
CA ILE A 187 -11.48 -15.22 16.01
C ILE A 187 -11.92 -16.54 15.36
N GLU A 188 -11.91 -16.60 14.03
CA GLU A 188 -12.32 -17.80 13.28
C GLU A 188 -11.46 -19.01 13.66
N ALA A 189 -10.13 -18.87 13.72
CA ALA A 189 -9.24 -19.96 14.11
C ALA A 189 -9.44 -20.42 15.56
N GLY A 190 -9.94 -19.55 16.44
CA GLY A 190 -10.24 -19.86 17.85
C GLY A 190 -11.56 -20.61 18.04
N VAL A 191 -12.55 -20.35 17.17
CA VAL A 191 -13.85 -21.05 17.16
C VAL A 191 -13.77 -22.37 16.37
N ASP A 192 -12.87 -22.45 15.40
CA ASP A 192 -12.68 -23.58 14.51
C ASP A 192 -12.07 -24.82 15.22
N THR A 193 -12.94 -25.62 15.83
CA THR A 193 -12.60 -26.91 16.45
C THR A 193 -12.27 -28.00 15.44
N GLU A 194 -12.73 -27.87 14.19
CA GLU A 194 -12.60 -28.88 13.14
C GLU A 194 -11.43 -28.61 12.19
N SER A 195 -10.68 -27.53 12.39
CA SER A 195 -9.55 -27.11 11.54
C SER A 195 -9.94 -26.87 10.07
N VAL A 196 -11.16 -26.41 9.84
CA VAL A 196 -11.71 -26.14 8.50
C VAL A 196 -11.27 -24.78 7.98
N VAL A 197 -11.03 -23.81 8.88
CA VAL A 197 -10.62 -22.46 8.49
C VAL A 197 -9.13 -22.45 8.17
N LYS A 198 -8.80 -22.27 6.89
CA LYS A 198 -7.44 -22.03 6.44
C LYS A 198 -7.15 -20.53 6.45
N SER A 199 -6.41 -20.07 7.44
CA SER A 199 -5.91 -18.69 7.47
C SER A 199 -4.85 -18.51 6.39
N THR A 200 -5.18 -17.83 5.30
CA THR A 200 -4.28 -17.58 4.16
C THR A 200 -3.89 -16.12 4.03
N LEU A 201 -2.66 -15.91 3.55
CA LEU A 201 -2.21 -14.59 3.09
C LEU A 201 -3.02 -14.22 1.83
N PRO A 202 -3.37 -12.94 1.61
CA PRO A 202 -4.04 -12.50 0.39
C PRO A 202 -3.24 -12.87 -0.86
N GLU A 203 -3.88 -13.49 -1.86
CA GLU A 203 -3.20 -13.92 -3.09
C GLU A 203 -2.62 -12.73 -3.85
N GLU A 204 -3.37 -11.62 -3.88
CA GLU A 204 -2.96 -10.36 -4.49
C GLU A 204 -1.70 -9.79 -3.83
N LEU A 205 -1.53 -9.98 -2.52
CA LEU A 205 -0.31 -9.58 -1.81
C LEU A 205 0.85 -10.53 -2.11
N LEU A 206 0.57 -11.84 -2.26
CA LEU A 206 1.56 -12.83 -2.66
C LEU A 206 2.10 -12.54 -4.06
N GLU A 207 1.24 -12.18 -5.00
CA GLU A 207 1.63 -11.76 -6.35
C GLU A 207 2.63 -10.59 -6.34
N ILE A 208 2.40 -9.59 -5.48
CA ILE A 208 3.31 -8.43 -5.35
C ILE A 208 4.69 -8.87 -4.86
N VAL A 209 4.75 -9.68 -3.80
CA VAL A 209 6.05 -10.08 -3.20
C VAL A 209 6.78 -11.18 -3.98
N GLN A 210 6.07 -11.89 -4.86
CA GLN A 210 6.61 -12.91 -5.76
C GLN A 210 7.20 -12.33 -7.05
N ARG A 211 6.96 -11.05 -7.37
CA ARG A 211 7.52 -10.45 -8.58
C ARG A 211 9.05 -10.52 -8.58
N GLU A 212 9.61 -10.83 -9.74
CA GLU A 212 11.04 -10.68 -9.97
C GLU A 212 11.37 -9.20 -10.09
N VAL A 213 12.40 -8.79 -9.36
CA VAL A 213 12.81 -7.39 -9.26
C VAL A 213 14.32 -7.35 -9.51
N ASN A 214 14.74 -6.53 -10.45
CA ASN A 214 16.14 -6.31 -10.82
C ASN A 214 16.82 -5.29 -9.91
N PHE A 215 17.41 -5.81 -8.84
CA PHE A 215 18.11 -5.02 -7.82
C PHE A 215 19.45 -4.39 -8.27
N GLY A 216 19.91 -4.66 -9.50
CA GLY A 216 21.23 -4.25 -10.00
C GLY A 216 21.44 -2.73 -10.12
N PHE A 217 20.36 -1.96 -10.28
CA PHE A 217 20.44 -0.50 -10.44
C PHE A 217 20.74 0.25 -9.12
N VAL A 218 20.42 -0.34 -7.97
CA VAL A 218 20.64 0.31 -6.67
C VAL A 218 22.14 0.51 -6.39
N GLY A 219 22.99 -0.37 -6.93
CA GLY A 219 24.45 -0.34 -6.76
C GLY A 219 25.18 0.73 -7.57
N GLN A 220 24.67 1.16 -8.73
CA GLN A 220 25.33 2.14 -9.60
C GLN A 220 25.00 3.60 -9.24
N ALA A 221 23.78 3.88 -8.76
CA ALA A 221 23.38 5.23 -8.35
C ALA A 221 24.14 5.75 -7.10
N ALA A 222 24.80 4.86 -6.36
CA ALA A 222 25.63 5.20 -5.21
C ALA A 222 27.14 5.05 -5.51
N GLY A 223 27.53 5.11 -6.79
CA GLY A 223 28.92 5.12 -7.19
C GLY A 223 29.54 6.50 -7.02
N GLU A 224 30.55 6.58 -6.15
CA GLU A 224 31.72 7.42 -6.40
C GLU A 224 32.15 7.21 -7.87
N GLY A 225 31.84 8.19 -8.73
CA GLY A 225 32.05 8.12 -10.16
C GLY A 225 31.69 9.46 -10.78
N GLU A 226 32.74 10.23 -11.07
CA GLU A 226 32.70 11.51 -11.76
C GLU A 226 31.93 11.42 -13.08
N GLY A 227 31.14 12.46 -13.37
CA GLY A 227 30.87 12.93 -14.74
C GLY A 227 30.22 11.93 -15.69
N GLY A 228 28.90 11.83 -15.62
CA GLY A 228 28.10 11.20 -16.67
C GLY A 228 26.69 11.77 -16.66
N GLU A 229 26.50 12.91 -17.30
CA GLU A 229 25.18 13.41 -17.73
C GLU A 229 24.61 12.41 -18.73
N GLY A 230 23.87 11.41 -18.21
CA GLY A 230 23.01 10.54 -19.00
C GLY A 230 21.63 11.16 -19.07
N GLU A 231 21.43 12.06 -20.03
CA GLU A 231 20.09 12.44 -20.50
C GLU A 231 19.34 11.18 -21.00
N GLY A 232 18.10 10.99 -20.55
CA GLY A 232 17.11 10.22 -21.31
C GLY A 232 16.98 8.72 -21.06
N ALA A 233 17.27 8.20 -19.87
CA ALA A 233 16.67 6.91 -19.46
C ALA A 233 15.36 7.21 -18.72
N GLU A 234 14.23 7.05 -19.41
CA GLU A 234 12.93 6.98 -18.75
C GLU A 234 13.03 5.99 -17.60
N ALA A 235 13.00 6.50 -16.37
CA ALA A 235 12.95 5.68 -15.18
C ALA A 235 11.59 4.97 -15.12
N GLN A 236 11.41 3.92 -15.92
CA GLN A 236 10.72 2.72 -15.44
C GLN A 236 11.62 2.11 -14.35
N GLY A 237 11.89 2.88 -13.30
CA GLY A 237 12.50 2.38 -12.09
C GLY A 237 11.49 1.40 -11.54
N GLU A 238 11.89 0.13 -11.43
CA GLU A 238 11.08 -0.87 -10.76
C GLU A 238 10.58 -0.30 -9.43
N ASN A 239 9.33 -0.61 -9.10
CA ASN A 239 8.71 -0.06 -7.90
C ASN A 239 9.22 -0.76 -6.63
N LEU A 240 10.52 -0.59 -6.34
CA LEU A 240 11.22 -1.19 -5.20
C LEU A 240 10.61 -0.75 -3.88
N PHE A 241 10.09 0.48 -3.83
CA PHE A 241 9.40 0.98 -2.64
C PHE A 241 8.10 0.20 -2.40
N GLY A 242 7.25 0.07 -3.42
CA GLY A 242 6.03 -0.75 -3.38
C GLY A 242 6.30 -2.21 -3.01
N TYR A 243 7.34 -2.83 -3.60
CA TYR A 243 7.78 -4.18 -3.26
C TYR A 243 8.12 -4.35 -1.77
N LEU A 244 8.90 -3.42 -1.20
CA LEU A 244 9.25 -3.45 0.22
C LEU A 244 8.04 -3.15 1.11
N LEU A 245 7.11 -2.31 0.68
CA LEU A 245 5.83 -2.10 1.37
C LEU A 245 4.96 -3.38 1.36
N GLY A 246 5.02 -4.17 0.29
CA GLY A 246 4.38 -5.49 0.24
C GLY A 246 4.89 -6.41 1.34
N TRP A 247 6.22 -6.52 1.51
CA TRP A 247 6.81 -7.27 2.62
C TRP A 247 6.47 -6.70 4.01
N MET A 248 6.40 -5.37 4.14
CA MET A 248 5.92 -4.74 5.38
C MET A 248 4.49 -5.19 5.72
N LEU A 249 3.59 -5.23 4.74
CA LEU A 249 2.20 -5.69 4.93
C LEU A 249 2.13 -7.18 5.25
N VAL A 250 2.94 -8.02 4.59
CA VAL A 250 3.06 -9.45 4.92
C VAL A 250 3.41 -9.59 6.40
N PHE A 251 4.42 -8.86 6.88
CA PHE A 251 4.80 -8.91 8.29
C PHE A 251 3.80 -8.22 9.23
N ASP A 252 2.97 -7.29 8.76
CA ASP A 252 1.91 -6.67 9.56
C ASP A 252 0.81 -7.69 9.88
N LEU A 253 0.52 -8.62 8.96
CA LEU A 253 -0.44 -9.71 9.18
C LEU A 253 -0.03 -10.68 10.31
N PHE A 254 1.25 -10.72 10.68
CA PHE A 254 1.75 -11.52 11.81
C PHE A 254 1.56 -10.84 13.18
N GLN A 255 1.35 -9.52 13.22
CA GLN A 255 1.14 -8.79 14.47
C GLN A 255 -0.19 -9.25 15.09
N ASP A 256 -0.17 -9.59 16.38
CA ASP A 256 -1.34 -10.08 17.13
C ASP A 256 -2.02 -11.36 16.58
N ALA A 257 -1.43 -11.99 15.56
CA ALA A 257 -1.90 -13.27 15.03
C ALA A 257 -1.70 -14.40 16.05
N SER A 258 -2.68 -15.31 16.11
CA SER A 258 -2.61 -16.51 16.95
C SER A 258 -1.54 -17.47 16.43
N PHE A 259 -1.11 -18.41 17.27
CA PHE A 259 -0.10 -19.40 16.88
C PHE A 259 -0.53 -20.22 15.64
N LYS A 260 -1.80 -20.63 15.57
CA LYS A 260 -2.37 -21.37 14.43
C LYS A 260 -2.31 -20.56 13.14
N VAL A 261 -2.67 -19.27 13.19
CA VAL A 261 -2.60 -18.36 12.04
C VAL A 261 -1.16 -18.15 11.59
N LYS A 262 -0.24 -17.87 12.53
CA LYS A 262 1.19 -17.68 12.23
C LYS A 262 1.81 -18.94 11.60
N ALA A 263 1.50 -20.13 12.11
CA ALA A 263 1.98 -21.38 11.55
C ALA A 263 1.52 -21.57 10.10
N SER A 264 0.24 -21.27 9.81
CA SER A 264 -0.30 -21.34 8.45
C SER A 264 0.40 -20.36 7.48
N TYR A 265 0.66 -19.13 7.92
CA TYR A 265 1.38 -18.15 7.11
C TYR A 265 2.85 -18.56 6.87
N ILE A 266 3.55 -19.05 7.89
CA ILE A 266 4.93 -19.57 7.74
C ILE A 266 4.98 -20.73 6.76
N GLU A 267 4.01 -21.65 6.84
CA GLU A 267 3.92 -22.78 5.92
C GLU A 267 3.68 -22.31 4.48
N GLN A 268 2.80 -21.34 4.26
CA GLN A 268 2.59 -20.74 2.93
C GLN A 268 3.85 -20.08 2.39
N LEU A 269 4.51 -19.22 3.17
CA LEU A 269 5.76 -18.55 2.78
C LEU A 269 6.86 -19.56 2.43
N ARG A 270 6.93 -20.69 3.15
CA ARG A 270 7.87 -21.77 2.89
C ARG A 270 7.52 -22.54 1.61
N ASN A 271 6.26 -22.92 1.45
CA ASN A 271 5.82 -23.75 0.32
C ASN A 271 5.94 -23.02 -1.02
N LEU A 272 5.76 -21.69 -1.01
CA LEU A 272 5.93 -20.82 -2.17
C LEU A 272 7.37 -20.29 -2.33
N ASP A 273 8.30 -20.71 -1.46
CA ASP A 273 9.70 -20.28 -1.46
C ASP A 273 9.91 -18.75 -1.44
N LEU A 274 8.96 -17.98 -0.87
CA LEU A 274 8.95 -16.52 -1.00
C LEU A 274 10.10 -15.84 -0.26
N VAL A 275 10.46 -16.34 0.92
CA VAL A 275 11.55 -15.75 1.71
C VAL A 275 12.90 -16.05 1.06
N VAL A 276 13.11 -17.28 0.60
CA VAL A 276 14.39 -17.75 0.05
C VAL A 276 14.58 -17.27 -1.39
N GLY A 277 13.56 -17.41 -2.23
CA GLY A 277 13.62 -17.09 -3.65
C GLY A 277 13.48 -15.60 -3.97
N HIS A 278 12.74 -14.84 -3.15
CA HIS A 278 12.42 -13.45 -3.47
C HIS A 278 12.98 -12.45 -2.42
N PHE A 279 12.67 -12.65 -1.14
CA PHE A 279 13.04 -11.67 -0.10
C PHE A 279 14.55 -11.57 0.14
N ILE A 280 15.22 -12.70 0.36
CA ILE A 280 16.65 -12.70 0.72
C ILE A 280 17.52 -12.15 -0.42
N PRO A 281 17.35 -12.56 -1.70
CA PRO A 281 18.09 -11.96 -2.81
C PRO A 281 17.91 -10.44 -2.90
N ALA A 282 16.68 -9.95 -2.70
CA ALA A 282 16.39 -8.51 -2.67
C ALA A 282 17.20 -7.79 -1.60
N PHE A 283 17.14 -8.30 -0.38
CA PHE A 283 17.85 -7.72 0.76
C PHE A 283 19.37 -7.73 0.56
N LEU A 284 19.94 -8.85 0.10
CA LEU A 284 21.37 -8.98 -0.11
C LEU A 284 21.87 -8.00 -1.17
N SER A 285 21.13 -7.84 -2.26
CA SER A 285 21.52 -6.95 -3.36
C SER A 285 21.35 -5.47 -3.00
N ILE A 286 20.21 -5.07 -2.42
CA ILE A 286 19.96 -3.65 -2.05
C ILE A 286 20.95 -3.17 -0.98
N LEU A 287 21.29 -4.01 -0.01
CA LEU A 287 22.30 -3.70 1.02
C LEU A 287 23.74 -4.02 0.60
N ARG A 288 23.95 -4.57 -0.60
CA ARG A 288 25.26 -4.90 -1.19
C ARG A 288 26.08 -5.90 -0.37
N LEU A 289 25.42 -6.84 0.30
CA LEU A 289 26.06 -7.90 1.08
C LEU A 289 26.68 -8.99 0.19
N ASP A 290 26.16 -9.14 -1.03
CA ASP A 290 26.68 -9.98 -2.11
C ASP A 290 28.09 -9.57 -2.60
N HIS A 291 28.49 -8.33 -2.33
CA HIS A 291 29.84 -7.82 -2.63
C HIS A 291 30.80 -7.85 -1.43
N GLY A 292 30.40 -8.48 -0.33
CA GLY A 292 31.16 -8.61 0.91
C GLY A 292 30.98 -7.44 1.87
N LEU A 293 31.32 -7.69 3.14
CA LEU A 293 31.02 -6.79 4.27
C LEU A 293 31.59 -5.36 4.11
N VAL A 294 32.73 -5.20 3.44
CA VAL A 294 33.36 -3.88 3.23
C VAL A 294 32.55 -2.97 2.30
N LYS A 295 31.84 -3.57 1.33
CA LYS A 295 31.00 -2.86 0.36
C LYS A 295 29.53 -2.78 0.78
N ALA A 296 29.17 -3.45 1.88
CA ALA A 296 27.85 -3.42 2.44
C ALA A 296 27.47 -1.98 2.86
N PHE A 297 26.18 -1.69 2.80
CA PHE A 297 25.66 -0.41 3.26
C PHE A 297 25.95 -0.20 4.76
N LYS A 298 26.46 0.98 5.10
CA LYS A 298 26.83 1.33 6.49
C LYS A 298 25.58 1.73 7.27
N LEU A 299 25.15 0.88 8.21
CA LEU A 299 23.96 1.08 9.03
C LEU A 299 24.20 1.84 10.34
N GLU A 300 25.45 2.12 10.71
CA GLU A 300 25.80 2.76 11.99
C GLU A 300 25.04 4.06 12.32
N PRO A 301 24.76 4.97 11.37
CA PRO A 301 24.01 6.19 11.69
C PRO A 301 22.48 5.98 11.67
N TRP A 302 21.98 4.78 11.39
CA TRP A 302 20.56 4.50 11.16
C TRP A 302 19.99 3.52 12.20
N GLY A 303 18.79 3.83 12.71
CA GLY A 303 17.99 2.87 13.47
C GLY A 303 17.29 1.88 12.53
N VAL A 304 17.27 0.59 12.88
CA VAL A 304 16.58 -0.46 12.10
C VAL A 304 15.26 -0.91 12.73
N ASP A 305 15.00 -0.55 14.00
CA ASP A 305 13.81 -0.93 14.76
C ASP A 305 12.55 -0.20 14.33
N LYS A 306 12.68 1.07 13.92
CA LYS A 306 11.56 1.94 13.59
C LYS A 306 11.77 2.58 12.23
N PHE A 307 10.72 2.52 11.42
CA PHE A 307 10.67 3.18 10.13
C PHE A 307 9.33 3.90 9.95
N TYR A 308 9.38 5.16 9.57
CA TYR A 308 8.20 5.98 9.33
C TYR A 308 7.99 6.15 7.83
N VAL A 309 7.04 5.41 7.27
CA VAL A 309 6.73 5.39 5.83
C VAL A 309 6.37 6.78 5.29
N GLU A 310 5.66 7.58 6.07
CA GLU A 310 5.34 8.99 5.79
C GLU A 310 6.58 9.82 5.42
N LEU A 311 7.70 9.57 6.11
CA LEU A 311 8.97 10.31 5.96
C LEU A 311 9.87 9.75 4.86
N TYR A 312 9.49 8.66 4.19
CA TYR A 312 10.27 8.11 3.08
C TYR A 312 10.42 9.15 1.96
N ASN A 313 11.65 9.39 1.51
CA ASN A 313 11.90 10.31 0.40
C ASN A 313 12.61 9.54 -0.74
N PRO A 314 11.96 9.35 -1.90
CA PRO A 314 12.58 8.65 -3.03
C PRO A 314 13.83 9.38 -3.57
N GLY A 315 13.96 10.69 -3.35
CA GLY A 315 15.15 11.46 -3.72
C GLY A 315 16.36 11.24 -2.80
N SER A 316 16.20 10.54 -1.68
CA SER A 316 17.31 10.24 -0.77
C SER A 316 18.02 8.95 -1.19
N PRO A 317 19.34 8.96 -1.42
CA PRO A 317 20.09 7.78 -1.87
C PRO A 317 20.12 6.65 -0.84
N HIS A 318 19.76 6.92 0.42
CA HIS A 318 19.78 5.95 1.51
C HIS A 318 18.39 5.43 1.87
N ALA A 319 17.32 6.12 1.47
CA ALA A 319 15.96 5.82 1.95
C ALA A 319 15.54 4.38 1.68
N LEU A 320 15.79 3.88 0.46
CA LEU A 320 15.47 2.51 0.10
C LEU A 320 16.27 1.50 0.93
N ARG A 321 17.57 1.74 1.15
CA ARG A 321 18.45 0.84 1.92
C ARG A 321 18.06 0.79 3.40
N VAL A 322 17.73 1.94 3.98
CA VAL A 322 17.24 2.01 5.36
C VAL A 322 15.90 1.28 5.50
N LEU A 323 14.99 1.43 4.53
CA LEU A 323 13.76 0.65 4.50
C LEU A 323 14.06 -0.85 4.40
N THR A 324 14.90 -1.29 3.47
CA THR A 324 15.27 -2.70 3.33
C THR A 324 15.87 -3.28 4.62
N ALA A 325 16.73 -2.51 5.30
CA ALA A 325 17.26 -2.92 6.59
C ALA A 325 16.15 -3.07 7.63
N HIS A 326 15.19 -2.14 7.70
CA HIS A 326 14.03 -2.28 8.57
C HIS A 326 13.17 -3.50 8.22
N VAL A 327 12.91 -3.77 6.94
CA VAL A 327 12.15 -4.96 6.51
C VAL A 327 12.88 -6.24 6.91
N TYR A 328 14.21 -6.28 6.81
CA TYR A 328 15.02 -7.41 7.28
C TYR A 328 14.96 -7.58 8.81
N TYR A 329 15.05 -6.49 9.57
CA TYR A 329 14.83 -6.52 11.03
C TYR A 329 13.46 -7.14 11.36
N ARG A 330 12.41 -6.75 10.64
CA ARG A 330 11.07 -7.34 10.82
C ARG A 330 11.03 -8.82 10.45
N ALA A 331 11.69 -9.24 9.37
CA ALA A 331 11.77 -10.66 8.99
C ALA A 331 12.44 -11.51 10.08
N LEU A 332 13.48 -10.99 10.74
CA LEU A 332 14.13 -11.66 11.87
C LEU A 332 13.23 -11.79 13.10
N LEU A 333 12.26 -10.91 13.27
CA LEU A 333 11.25 -11.01 14.33
C LEU A 333 10.09 -11.94 13.97
N THR A 334 9.61 -11.89 12.73
CA THR A 334 8.38 -12.57 12.31
C THR A 334 8.61 -13.99 11.80
N VAL A 335 9.67 -14.20 11.02
CA VAL A 335 9.98 -15.48 10.35
C VAL A 335 11.45 -15.90 10.52
N PRO A 336 12.02 -15.86 11.75
CA PRO A 336 13.42 -16.20 11.98
C PRO A 336 13.80 -17.61 11.50
N SER A 337 12.87 -18.56 11.58
CA SER A 337 13.10 -19.95 11.14
C SER A 337 13.38 -20.06 9.64
N LEU A 338 12.69 -19.27 8.81
CA LEU A 338 12.89 -19.28 7.35
C LEU A 338 14.21 -18.62 6.98
N VAL A 339 14.56 -17.51 7.63
CA VAL A 339 15.86 -16.85 7.44
C VAL A 339 17.00 -17.78 7.88
N HIS A 340 16.85 -18.44 9.02
CA HIS A 340 17.87 -19.37 9.52
C HIS A 340 18.03 -20.61 8.63
N ALA A 341 16.93 -21.16 8.11
CA ALA A 341 16.98 -22.27 7.15
C ALA A 341 17.82 -21.91 5.92
N TRP A 342 17.60 -20.71 5.35
CA TRP A 342 18.41 -20.22 4.25
C TRP A 342 19.90 -20.10 4.59
N VAL A 343 20.24 -19.57 5.77
CA VAL A 343 21.64 -19.41 6.20
C VAL A 343 22.34 -20.77 6.29
N LEU A 344 21.64 -21.82 6.74
CA LEU A 344 22.19 -23.18 6.81
C LEU A 344 22.38 -23.82 5.43
N ASP A 345 21.45 -23.58 4.51
CA ASP A 345 21.45 -24.19 3.17
C ASP A 345 22.39 -23.47 2.18
N THR A 346 22.82 -22.24 2.50
CA THR A 346 23.68 -21.43 1.64
C THR A 346 25.10 -21.98 1.56
N LYS A 347 25.54 -22.31 0.34
CA LYS A 347 26.89 -22.86 0.07
C LYS A 347 28.00 -21.81 0.13
N ASP A 348 27.69 -20.54 -0.13
CA ASP A 348 28.65 -19.45 -0.08
C ASP A 348 28.98 -19.07 1.38
N ARG A 349 30.14 -19.56 1.84
CA ARG A 349 30.64 -19.31 3.21
C ARG A 349 31.04 -17.85 3.44
N GLN A 350 31.44 -17.13 2.39
CA GLN A 350 31.82 -15.72 2.52
C GLN A 350 30.57 -14.86 2.69
N LEU A 351 29.54 -15.12 1.89
CA LEU A 351 28.25 -14.44 1.99
C LEU A 351 27.57 -14.69 3.34
N THR A 352 27.49 -15.93 3.78
CA THR A 352 26.90 -16.29 5.10
C THR A 352 27.70 -15.68 6.25
N GLY A 353 29.03 -15.64 6.15
CA GLY A 353 29.89 -14.96 7.12
C GLY A 353 29.65 -13.45 7.16
N ALA A 354 29.53 -12.80 5.99
CA ALA A 354 29.23 -11.37 5.89
C ALA A 354 27.85 -11.05 6.47
N LEU A 355 26.82 -11.83 6.12
CA LEU A 355 25.48 -11.66 6.67
C LEU A 355 25.48 -11.82 8.19
N THR A 356 26.12 -12.88 8.70
CA THR A 356 26.14 -13.15 10.15
C THR A 356 26.85 -12.03 10.91
N ALA A 357 27.98 -11.54 10.41
CA ALA A 357 28.68 -10.41 11.00
C ALA A 357 27.84 -9.12 10.97
N TYR A 358 27.16 -8.87 9.85
CA TYR A 358 26.29 -7.71 9.67
C TYR A 358 25.07 -7.74 10.60
N THR A 359 24.42 -8.90 10.71
CA THR A 359 23.30 -9.14 11.63
C THR A 359 23.73 -9.00 13.09
N ALA A 360 24.89 -9.56 13.46
CA ALA A 360 25.45 -9.44 14.80
C ALA A 360 25.77 -7.98 15.18
N ALA A 361 26.29 -7.20 14.23
CA ALA A 361 26.68 -5.80 14.48
C ALA A 361 25.48 -4.86 14.62
N HIS A 362 24.49 -4.95 13.72
CA HIS A 362 23.44 -3.93 13.61
C HIS A 362 22.06 -4.38 14.10
N PHE A 363 21.77 -5.68 14.11
CA PHE A 363 20.42 -6.19 14.37
C PHE A 363 20.31 -6.90 15.73
N SER A 364 21.29 -7.73 16.10
CA SER A 364 21.27 -8.46 17.36
C SER A 364 21.08 -7.57 18.61
N PRO A 365 21.76 -6.41 18.77
CA PRO A 365 21.55 -5.56 19.94
C PRO A 365 20.12 -5.04 20.06
N VAL A 366 19.48 -4.77 18.92
CA VAL A 366 18.12 -4.24 18.84
C VAL A 366 17.09 -5.35 19.09
N LEU A 367 17.31 -6.54 18.54
CA LEU A 367 16.46 -7.71 18.78
C LEU A 367 16.47 -8.13 20.26
N ILE A 368 17.65 -8.12 20.90
CA ILE A 368 17.78 -8.43 22.33
C ILE A 368 17.01 -7.42 23.17
N ARG A 369 17.08 -6.12 22.85
CA ARG A 369 16.31 -5.09 23.56
C ARG A 369 14.81 -5.30 23.41
N ALA A 370 14.33 -5.59 22.20
CA ALA A 370 12.92 -5.85 21.96
C ALA A 370 12.38 -7.06 22.76
N GLU A 371 13.16 -8.14 22.86
CA GLU A 371 12.81 -9.32 23.67
C GLU A 371 12.78 -9.00 25.17
N LEU A 372 13.68 -8.13 25.65
CA LEU A 372 13.72 -7.71 27.06
C LEU A 372 12.58 -6.76 27.43
N GLU A 373 12.07 -5.98 26.48
CA GLU A 373 10.92 -5.07 26.67
C GLU A 373 9.57 -5.81 26.66
N HIS A 374 9.49 -6.93 25.93
CA HIS A 374 8.32 -7.82 25.91
C HIS A 374 8.68 -9.20 26.48
N PRO A 375 8.92 -9.33 27.80
CA PRO A 375 9.28 -10.60 28.39
C PRO A 375 8.17 -11.63 28.11
N PRO A 376 8.50 -12.86 27.69
CA PRO A 376 7.52 -13.91 27.50
C PRO A 376 6.70 -14.09 28.79
N PRO A 377 5.41 -14.42 28.71
CA PRO A 377 4.63 -14.74 29.90
C PRO A 377 5.40 -15.79 30.70
N PRO A 378 5.52 -15.63 32.03
CA PRO A 378 6.40 -16.45 32.84
C PRO A 378 6.06 -17.91 32.58
N LEU A 379 7.04 -18.65 32.04
CA LEU A 379 6.95 -20.08 31.85
C LEU A 379 6.48 -20.65 33.18
N ALA A 380 5.27 -21.22 33.19
CA ALA A 380 4.81 -22.04 34.29
C ALA A 380 5.89 -23.10 34.52
N LEU A 381 6.59 -22.97 35.65
CA LEU A 381 7.56 -23.92 36.15
C LEU A 381 6.95 -25.32 36.08
N ARG A 382 7.33 -26.09 35.06
CA ARG A 382 7.13 -27.54 35.08
C ARG A 382 8.19 -28.11 36.01
N VAL A 383 7.75 -28.40 37.23
CA VAL A 383 8.37 -29.37 38.14
C VAL A 383 8.25 -30.76 37.54
#